data_AF-A0A7J4EIT7-F1
#
_entry.id   AF-A0A7J4EIT7-F1
#
_cell.length_a   1.000
_cell.length_b   1.000
_cell.length_c   1.000
_cell.angle_alpha   90.00
_cell.angle_beta   90.00
_cell.angle_gamma   90.00
#
_symmetry.space_group_name_H-M   'P 1'
#
loop_
_entity.id
_entity.type
_entity.pdbx_description
1 polymer ?
#
loop_
_entity_poly.entity_id
_entity_poly.type
_entity_poly.pdbx_seq_one_letter_code
_entity_poly.pdbx_strand_id
1 'polypeptide(L)' 'MGAKSGSRKVNVEAPFRDDMERLVSLLLKMIFIGFDELEMSERVEAVELFGRKLKHDVSDVYTRLASLEEKVELLEQHIS' A
#
# COMPACT_ATOMS: atom_id res chain seq x y z
N MET A 1 10.74 24.69 -31.58
CA MET A 1 11.00 24.47 -30.14
C MET A 1 9.92 23.54 -29.62
N GLY A 2 10.20 22.24 -29.54
CA GLY A 2 9.24 21.24 -29.04
C GLY A 2 9.69 20.75 -27.68
N ALA A 3 9.06 21.27 -26.62
CA ALA A 3 9.29 20.76 -25.27
C ALA A 3 8.63 19.37 -25.16
N LYS A 4 9.44 18.31 -25.23
CA LYS A 4 9.01 16.97 -24.82
C LYS A 4 8.79 17.01 -23.32
N SER A 5 7.54 17.19 -22.91
CA SER A 5 7.09 16.94 -21.54
C SER A 5 7.19 15.43 -21.30
N GLY A 6 8.37 15.00 -20.85
CA GLY A 6 8.58 13.64 -20.37
C GLY A 6 7.84 13.50 -19.04
N SER A 7 6.66 12.88 -19.08
CA SER A 7 6.01 12.37 -17.87
C SER A 7 6.98 11.39 -17.20
N ARG A 8 7.73 11.89 -16.21
CA ARG A 8 8.50 11.06 -15.30
C ARG A 8 7.50 10.19 -14.57
N LYS A 9 7.31 8.95 -15.04
CA LYS A 9 6.60 7.91 -14.30
C LYS A 9 7.36 7.75 -12.98
N VAL A 10 6.84 8.36 -11.92
CA VAL A 10 7.33 8.11 -10.57
C VAL A 10 7.07 6.63 -10.34
N ASN A 11 8.13 5.85 -10.25
CA ASN A 11 8.06 4.41 -10.06
C ASN A 11 7.69 4.14 -8.60
N VAL A 12 6.41 4.32 -8.27
CA VAL A 12 5.86 4.10 -6.92
C VAL A 12 5.82 2.60 -6.57
N GLU A 13 5.96 1.71 -7.55
CA GLU A 13 5.80 0.26 -7.38
C GLU A 13 7.03 -0.46 -6.78
N ALA A 14 8.25 0.04 -6.99
CA ALA A 14 9.47 -0.64 -6.54
C ALA A 14 9.56 -0.84 -5.01
N PRO A 15 9.37 0.20 -4.15
CA PRO A 15 9.53 0.03 -2.71
C PRO A 15 8.47 -0.88 -2.09
N PHE A 16 7.27 -0.96 -2.67
CA PHE A 16 6.20 -1.81 -2.18
C PHE A 16 6.44 -3.30 -2.49
N ARG A 17 7.02 -3.60 -3.66
CA ARG A 17 7.37 -4.97 -4.04
C ARG A 17 8.39 -5.57 -3.06
N ASP A 18 9.46 -4.83 -2.77
CA ASP A 18 10.52 -5.29 -1.88
C ASP A 18 9.99 -5.51 -0.44
N ASP A 19 9.15 -4.60 0.05
CA ASP A 19 8.47 -4.75 1.34
C ASP A 19 7.59 -6.01 1.37
N MET A 20 6.84 -6.30 0.30
CA MET A 20 6.00 -7.50 0.21
C MET A 20 6.82 -8.80 0.15
N GLU A 21 7.94 -8.82 -0.58
CA GLU A 21 8.84 -9.98 -0.63
C GLU A 21 9.43 -10.30 0.75
N ARG A 22 9.81 -9.26 1.51
CA ARG A 22 10.29 -9.40 2.90
C ARG A 22 9.19 -9.87 3.83
N LEU A 23 7.98 -9.31 3.69
CA LEU A 23 6.84 -9.71 4.51
C LEU A 23 6.47 -11.17 4.28
N VAL A 24 6.47 -11.63 3.04
CA VAL A 24 6.25 -13.05 2.69
C VAL A 24 7.35 -13.93 3.28
N SER A 25 8.61 -13.51 3.20
CA SER A 25 9.74 -14.26 3.76
C SER A 25 9.62 -14.42 5.29
N LEU A 26 9.30 -13.34 6.00
CA LEU A 26 9.05 -13.37 7.44
C LEU A 26 7.82 -14.22 7.78
N LEU A 27 6.74 -14.12 7.02
CA LEU A 27 5.53 -14.94 7.21
C LEU A 27 5.82 -16.43 7.07
N LEU A 28 6.56 -16.82 6.04
CA LEU A 28 6.98 -18.22 5.87
C LEU A 28 7.82 -18.67 7.06
N LYS A 29 8.79 -17.85 7.50
CA LYS A 29 9.59 -18.16 8.69
C LYS A 29 8.70 -18.35 9.93
N MET A 30 7.77 -17.44 10.19
CA MET A 30 6.80 -17.53 11.30
C MET A 30 5.94 -18.80 11.23
N ILE A 31 5.55 -19.26 10.03
CA ILE A 31 4.77 -20.51 9.88
C ILE A 31 5.60 -21.72 10.33
N PHE A 32 6.91 -21.73 10.07
CA PHE A 32 7.77 -22.85 10.40
C PHE A 32 8.21 -22.88 11.88
N ILE A 33 8.53 -21.72 12.45
CA ILE A 33 9.11 -21.65 13.80
C ILE A 33 8.23 -20.95 14.83
N GLY A 34 7.15 -20.28 14.42
CA GLY A 34 6.35 -19.42 15.28
C GLY A 34 6.88 -17.99 15.36
N PHE A 35 6.00 -17.03 15.67
CA PHE A 35 6.38 -15.61 15.79
C PHE A 35 7.25 -15.34 17.03
N ASP A 36 7.03 -16.08 18.11
CA ASP A 36 7.74 -15.91 19.37
C ASP A 36 9.19 -16.43 19.30
N GLU A 37 9.49 -17.28 18.33
CA GLU A 37 10.83 -17.80 18.05
C GLU A 37 11.64 -16.92 17.07
N LEU A 38 11.05 -15.84 16.54
CA LEU A 38 11.79 -14.85 15.76
C LEU A 38 12.74 -14.03 16.63
N GLU A 39 13.82 -13.53 16.02
CA GLU A 39 14.64 -12.51 16.67
C GLU A 39 13.82 -11.23 16.89
N MET A 40 14.14 -10.46 17.92
CA MET A 40 13.42 -9.21 18.22
C MET A 40 13.46 -8.22 17.04
N SER A 41 14.57 -8.16 16.31
CA SER A 41 14.71 -7.34 15.10
C SER A 41 13.73 -7.77 14.00
N GLU A 42 13.56 -9.07 13.79
CA GLU A 42 12.65 -9.62 12.80
C GLU A 42 11.18 -9.38 13.17
N ARG A 43 10.86 -9.45 14.47
CA ARG A 43 9.52 -9.08 14.97
C ARG A 43 9.21 -7.61 14.71
N VAL A 44 10.15 -6.72 15.00
CA VAL A 44 10.00 -5.29 14.73
C VAL A 44 9.82 -5.05 13.22
N GLU A 45 10.65 -5.67 12.39
CA GLU A 45 10.53 -5.56 10.93
C GLU A 45 9.17 -6.04 10.43
N ALA A 46 8.67 -7.19 10.93
CA ALA A 46 7.35 -7.71 10.57
C ALA A 46 6.24 -6.71 10.92
N VAL A 47 6.24 -6.16 12.13
CA VAL A 47 5.23 -5.17 12.59
C VAL A 47 5.29 -3.91 11.73
N GLU A 48 6.48 -3.41 11.43
CA GLU A 48 6.64 -2.23 10.57
C GLU A 48 6.13 -2.48 9.14
N LEU A 49 6.45 -3.63 8.54
CA LEU A 49 5.99 -4.01 7.21
C LEU A 49 4.46 -4.16 7.17
N PHE A 50 3.86 -4.81 8.16
CA PHE A 50 2.40 -4.89 8.27
C PHE A 50 1.77 -3.50 8.42
N GLY A 51 2.36 -2.62 9.24
CA GLY A 51 1.90 -1.24 9.42
C GLY A 51 1.95 -0.43 8.12
N ARG A 52 3.03 -0.56 7.34
CA ARG A 52 3.16 0.07 6.02
C ARG A 52 2.11 -0.44 5.04
N LYS A 53 1.90 -1.76 4.99
CA LYS A 53 0.86 -2.38 4.14
C LYS A 53 -0.54 -1.92 4.51
N LEU A 54 -0.87 -1.92 5.81
CA LEU A 54 -2.18 -1.46 6.28
C LEU A 54 -2.41 0.02 5.94
N LYS A 55 -1.40 0.88 6.15
CA LYS A 55 -1.47 2.30 5.80
C LYS A 55 -1.75 2.50 4.30
N HIS A 56 -1.07 1.73 3.45
CA HIS A 56 -1.31 1.76 2.01
C HIS A 56 -2.76 1.39 1.68
N ASP A 57 -3.24 0.26 2.19
CA ASP A 57 -4.59 -0.23 1.90
C ASP A 57 -5.68 0.74 2.40
N VAL A 58 -5.47 1.35 3.57
CA VAL A 58 -6.36 2.39 4.11
C VAL A 58 -6.36 3.64 3.21
N SER A 59 -5.19 4.07 2.73
CA SER A 59 -5.07 5.20 1.80
C SER A 59 -5.80 4.94 0.48
N ASP A 60 -5.71 3.73 -0.05
CA ASP A 60 -6.43 3.32 -1.26
C ASP A 60 -7.95 3.33 -1.05
N VAL A 61 -8.42 2.86 0.11
CA VAL A 61 -9.84 2.91 0.47
C VAL A 61 -10.35 4.35 0.54
N TYR A 62 -9.62 5.25 1.21
CA TYR A 62 -10.01 6.67 1.27
C TYR A 62 -10.04 7.32 -0.12
N THR A 63 -9.07 7.01 -0.98
CA THR A 63 -9.04 7.52 -2.36
C THR A 63 -10.26 7.06 -3.15
N ARG A 64 -10.64 5.78 -3.01
CA ARG A 64 -11.83 5.22 -3.66
C ARG A 64 -13.12 5.82 -3.10
N LEU A 65 -13.19 6.06 -1.79
CA LEU A 65 -14.33 6.70 -1.15
C LEU A 65 -14.54 8.13 -1.66
N ALA A 66 -13.48 8.94 -1.69
CA ALA A 66 -13.55 10.30 -2.23
C ALA A 66 -14.05 10.33 -3.69
N SER A 67 -13.59 9.37 -4.53
CA SER A 67 -14.09 9.25 -5.91
C SER A 67 -15.57 8.84 -5.97
N LEU A 68 -16.07 8.06 -5.00
CA LEU A 68 -17.49 7.71 -4.93
C LEU A 68 -18.32 8.90 -4.46
N GLU A 69 -17.86 9.65 -3.46
CA GLU A 69 -18.50 10.89 -2.99
C GLU A 69 -18.68 11.89 -4.14
N GLU A 70 -17.63 12.16 -4.92
CA GLU A 70 -17.70 13.04 -6.09
C GLU A 70 -18.74 12.55 -7.13
N LYS A 71 -18.78 11.23 -7.39
CA LYS A 71 -19.75 10.66 -8.35
C LYS A 71 -21.19 10.76 -7.84
N VAL A 72 -21.40 10.60 -6.53
CA VAL A 72 -22.72 10.76 -5.91
C VAL A 72 -23.17 12.21 -6.02
N GLU A 73 -22.31 13.18 -5.71
CA GLU A 73 -22.62 14.61 -5.87
C GLU A 73 -23.02 14.96 -7.31
N LEU A 74 -22.30 14.44 -8.31
CA LEU A 74 -22.64 14.66 -9.72
C LEU A 74 -23.99 14.04 -10.11
N LEU A 75 -24.34 12.88 -9.54
CA LEU A 75 -25.64 12.24 -9.77
C LEU A 75 -26.78 13.03 -9.10
N GLU A 76 -26.55 13.50 -7.87
CA GLU A 76 -27.52 14.34 -7.14
C GLU A 76 -27.81 15.64 -7.90
N GLN A 77 -26.78 16.28 -8.47
CA GLN A 77 -26.94 17.47 -9.32
C GLN A 77 -27.69 17.20 -10.63
N HIS A 78 -27.62 15.98 -11.17
CA HIS A 78 -28.32 15.63 -12.41
C HIS A 78 -29.80 15.30 -12.17
N ILE A 79 -30.13 14.79 -10.98
CA ILE A 79 -31.49 14.41 -10.60
C ILE A 79 -32.27 15.63 -10.05
N SER A 80 -31.58 16.58 -9.41
CA SER A 80 -32.18 17.82 -8.88
C SER A 80 -32.43 18.86 -9.96
#